data_AF-A0A3D0NTV6-F1
#
_entry.id   AF-A0A3D0NTV6-F1
#
_cell.length_a   1.000
_cell.length_b   1.000
_cell.length_c   1.000
_cell.angle_alpha   90.00
_cell.angle_beta   90.00
_cell.angle_gamma   90.00
#
_symmetry.space_group_name_H-M   'P 1'
#
loop_
_entity.id
_entity.type
_entity.pdbx_description
1 polymer ?
#
loop_
_entity_poly.entity_id
_entity_poly.type
_entity_poly.pdbx_seq_one_letter_code
_entity_poly.pdbx_strand_id
1 'polypeptide(L)'
;MVNGMESFRTKFIDYPDCYTVIGGAACDILMSEADVPFRATKDIDMILLLEDRYQDFAKVFWEYIKEGGYRCGWKNSKDVHFYRFTDPVPGYPVQIELFSRFPDYHLRTDSGIIPIHINDDISSLSAILLNDDFYGFMMQGRRNIDGISVLDASYLIPFKMRAWIDLSDRKARGEHVNEKDLKKHKYDVFRLLEIVTPDETVKVIGMVKDSINAFLDRIQEEELPLAQIGLSINKDQSIQQIQNLYKQ
;
A
#
# COMPACT_ATOMS: atom_id res chain seq x y z
N MET A 1 3.69 13.35 -7.02
CA MET A 1 2.53 12.92 -7.81
C MET A 1 2.93 11.94 -8.90
N VAL A 2 2.33 10.75 -8.84
CA VAL A 2 2.52 9.63 -9.77
C VAL A 2 2.18 10.03 -11.21
N ASN A 3 3.07 9.75 -12.16
CA ASN A 3 2.80 10.01 -13.57
C ASN A 3 1.60 9.17 -14.06
N GLY A 4 0.62 9.82 -14.69
CA GLY A 4 -0.64 9.17 -15.11
C GLY A 4 -1.73 9.12 -14.04
N MET A 5 -1.50 9.64 -12.83
CA MET A 5 -2.53 9.66 -11.78
C MET A 5 -3.79 10.44 -12.19
N GLU A 6 -3.65 11.50 -12.99
CA GLU A 6 -4.76 12.30 -13.51
C GLU A 6 -5.76 11.45 -14.31
N SER A 7 -5.27 10.55 -15.18
CA SER A 7 -6.15 9.71 -16.00
C SER A 7 -6.86 8.67 -15.13
N PHE A 8 -6.14 8.10 -14.15
CA PHE A 8 -6.70 7.16 -13.18
C PHE A 8 -7.82 7.83 -12.37
N ARG A 9 -7.52 8.99 -11.76
CA ARG A 9 -8.48 9.75 -10.97
C ARG A 9 -9.72 10.14 -11.77
N THR A 10 -9.53 10.64 -12.99
CA THR A 10 -10.65 11.03 -13.86
C THR A 10 -11.56 9.85 -14.18
N LYS A 11 -10.99 8.66 -14.43
CA LYS A 11 -11.79 7.47 -14.76
C LYS A 11 -12.56 6.92 -13.55
N PHE A 12 -11.98 7.00 -12.35
CA PHE A 12 -12.51 6.33 -11.15
C PHE A 12 -13.14 7.25 -10.11
N ILE A 13 -13.33 8.54 -10.43
CA ILE A 13 -13.86 9.56 -9.51
C ILE A 13 -15.22 9.20 -8.88
N ASP A 14 -16.07 8.45 -9.61
CA ASP A 14 -17.40 8.01 -9.15
C ASP A 14 -17.39 6.66 -8.40
N TYR A 15 -16.21 6.10 -8.14
CA TYR A 15 -16.03 4.78 -7.51
C TYR A 15 -15.06 4.74 -6.31
N PRO A 16 -14.98 5.77 -5.45
CA PRO A 16 -14.04 5.76 -4.31
C PRO A 16 -14.37 4.65 -3.28
N ASP A 17 -15.59 4.12 -3.29
CA ASP A 17 -16.04 3.01 -2.45
C ASP A 17 -15.61 1.63 -2.96
N CYS A 18 -15.15 1.53 -4.21
CA CYS A 18 -14.84 0.25 -4.87
C CYS A 18 -13.37 -0.16 -4.76
N TYR A 19 -12.49 0.75 -4.32
CA TYR A 19 -11.08 0.46 -4.13
C TYR A 19 -10.45 1.30 -3.01
N THR A 20 -9.26 0.89 -2.58
CA THR A 20 -8.37 1.70 -1.73
C THR A 20 -6.98 1.67 -2.31
N VAL A 21 -6.42 2.83 -2.67
CA VAL A 21 -5.01 2.98 -3.01
C VAL A 21 -4.17 2.87 -1.74
N ILE A 22 -3.13 2.05 -1.82
CA ILE A 22 -2.21 1.74 -0.72
C ILE A 22 -0.75 1.86 -1.22
N GLY A 23 0.18 1.30 -0.46
CA GLY A 23 1.56 1.12 -0.92
C GLY A 23 2.29 2.43 -1.17
N GLY A 24 3.11 2.48 -2.22
CA GLY A 24 3.90 3.67 -2.52
C GLY A 24 3.06 4.85 -3.04
N ALA A 25 1.99 4.56 -3.77
CA ALA A 25 1.13 5.58 -4.38
C ALA A 25 0.35 6.35 -3.32
N ALA A 26 -0.16 5.63 -2.31
CA ALA A 26 -0.83 6.26 -1.18
C ALA A 26 0.13 7.21 -0.44
N CYS A 27 1.36 6.79 -0.15
CA CYS A 27 2.35 7.67 0.45
C CYS A 27 2.61 8.94 -0.38
N ASP A 28 2.76 8.83 -1.71
CA ASP A 28 2.98 9.99 -2.58
C ASP A 28 1.79 10.96 -2.59
N ILE A 29 0.56 10.45 -2.60
CA ILE A 29 -0.67 11.26 -2.54
C ILE A 29 -0.75 12.02 -1.21
N LEU A 30 -0.63 11.30 -0.07
CA LEU A 30 -0.76 11.89 1.26
C LEU A 30 0.32 12.93 1.55
N MET A 31 1.57 12.64 1.16
CA MET A 31 2.68 13.57 1.37
C MET A 31 2.54 14.81 0.48
N SER A 32 2.03 14.66 -0.75
CA SER A 32 1.74 15.80 -1.63
C SER A 32 0.62 16.69 -1.06
N GLU A 33 -0.42 16.11 -0.46
CA GLU A 33 -1.49 16.87 0.21
C GLU A 33 -0.96 17.69 1.40
N ALA A 34 0.04 17.14 2.12
CA ALA A 34 0.68 17.81 3.25
C ALA A 34 1.85 18.75 2.86
N ASP A 35 2.06 19.00 1.56
CA ASP A 35 3.21 19.77 1.03
C ASP A 35 4.59 19.22 1.45
N VAL A 36 4.68 17.92 1.76
CA VAL A 36 5.93 17.24 2.14
C VAL A 36 6.53 16.50 0.92
N PRO A 37 7.81 16.75 0.58
CA PRO A 37 8.46 16.02 -0.50
C PRO A 37 8.52 14.51 -0.24
N PHE A 38 8.04 13.71 -1.19
CA PHE A 38 8.17 12.25 -1.17
C PHE A 38 8.83 11.73 -2.45
N ARG A 39 9.37 10.50 -2.37
CA ARG A 39 9.96 9.84 -3.54
C ARG A 39 8.84 9.52 -4.52
N ALA A 40 9.01 9.89 -5.79
CA ALA A 40 8.04 9.55 -6.82
C ALA A 40 7.90 8.02 -6.93
N THR A 41 6.66 7.54 -6.94
CA THR A 41 6.33 6.18 -7.38
C THR A 41 5.68 6.24 -8.76
N LYS A 42 5.76 5.15 -9.50
CA LYS A 42 5.12 4.99 -10.81
C LYS A 42 4.03 3.92 -10.79
N ASP A 43 3.92 3.23 -9.66
CA ASP A 43 3.10 2.05 -9.46
C ASP A 43 1.91 2.43 -8.59
N ILE A 44 0.71 2.05 -8.98
CA ILE A 44 -0.51 2.14 -8.18
C ILE A 44 -0.76 0.76 -7.57
N ASP A 45 -0.64 0.67 -6.25
CA ASP A 45 -1.05 -0.50 -5.49
C ASP A 45 -2.47 -0.24 -4.96
N MET A 46 -3.44 -1.09 -5.29
CA MET A 46 -4.82 -0.91 -4.85
C MET A 46 -5.50 -2.21 -4.44
N ILE A 47 -6.33 -2.12 -3.40
CA ILE A 47 -7.17 -3.21 -2.93
C ILE A 47 -8.58 -3.00 -3.50
N LEU A 48 -9.19 -4.06 -4.00
CA LEU A 48 -10.60 -4.02 -4.37
C LEU A 48 -11.53 -4.27 -3.20
N LEU A 49 -12.61 -3.49 -3.21
CA LEU A 49 -13.68 -3.53 -2.24
C LEU A 49 -14.91 -4.02 -2.99
N LEU A 50 -15.12 -5.33 -2.91
CA LEU A 50 -16.16 -6.02 -3.68
C LEU A 50 -17.47 -6.00 -2.89
N GLU A 51 -18.05 -4.80 -2.80
CA GLU A 51 -19.42 -4.57 -2.29
C GLU A 51 -20.40 -4.42 -3.48
N ASP A 52 -21.58 -3.83 -3.25
CA ASP A 52 -22.75 -3.86 -4.15
C ASP A 52 -22.53 -3.29 -5.57
N ARG A 53 -21.44 -2.54 -5.80
CA ARG A 53 -21.13 -1.88 -7.08
C ARG A 53 -20.09 -2.60 -7.94
N TYR A 54 -19.73 -3.83 -7.55
CA TYR A 54 -18.67 -4.60 -8.20
C TYR A 54 -18.78 -4.65 -9.74
N GLN A 55 -19.95 -5.03 -10.27
CA GLN A 55 -20.10 -5.27 -11.71
C GLN A 55 -19.88 -4.00 -12.54
N ASP A 56 -20.24 -2.84 -12.02
CA ASP A 56 -20.09 -1.57 -12.71
C ASP A 56 -18.64 -1.10 -12.65
N PHE A 57 -18.02 -1.19 -11.47
CA PHE A 57 -16.60 -0.88 -11.33
C PHE A 57 -15.72 -1.77 -12.21
N ALA A 58 -15.98 -3.09 -12.25
CA ALA A 58 -15.19 -4.03 -13.04
C ALA A 58 -15.24 -3.72 -14.55
N LYS A 59 -16.39 -3.28 -15.08
CA LYS A 59 -16.52 -2.85 -16.47
C LYS A 59 -15.68 -1.61 -16.74
N VAL A 60 -15.82 -0.58 -15.91
CA VAL A 60 -15.07 0.69 -16.05
C VAL A 60 -13.56 0.46 -15.90
N PHE A 61 -13.16 -0.40 -14.96
CA PHE A 61 -11.76 -0.78 -14.78
C PHE A 61 -11.21 -1.49 -16.02
N TRP A 62 -11.95 -2.44 -16.59
CA TRP A 62 -11.52 -3.11 -17.82
C TRP A 62 -11.43 -2.18 -19.02
N GLU A 63 -12.38 -1.26 -19.15
CA GLU A 63 -12.31 -0.22 -20.18
C GLU A 63 -11.04 0.62 -20.02
N TYR A 64 -10.70 1.02 -18.80
CA TYR A 64 -9.46 1.76 -18.52
C TYR A 64 -8.20 0.96 -18.89
N ILE A 65 -8.16 -0.33 -18.53
CA ILE A 65 -7.04 -1.22 -18.89
C ILE A 65 -6.91 -1.37 -20.41
N LYS A 66 -8.03 -1.47 -21.14
CA LYS A 66 -8.06 -1.54 -22.61
C LYS A 66 -7.64 -0.21 -23.26
N GLU A 67 -8.15 0.92 -22.79
CA GLU A 67 -7.82 2.27 -23.25
C GLU A 67 -6.34 2.59 -23.04
N GLY A 68 -5.78 2.20 -21.89
CA GLY A 68 -4.35 2.35 -21.57
C GLY A 68 -3.43 1.37 -22.30
N GLY A 69 -3.98 0.37 -23.01
CA GLY A 69 -3.19 -0.62 -23.74
C GLY A 69 -2.33 -1.52 -22.86
N TYR A 70 -2.72 -1.71 -21.60
CA TYR A 70 -1.93 -2.45 -20.62
C TYR A 70 -1.76 -3.93 -20.99
N ARG A 71 -0.58 -4.47 -20.68
CA ARG A 71 -0.36 -5.91 -20.64
C ARG A 71 -0.81 -6.45 -19.29
N CYS A 72 -1.66 -7.47 -19.31
CA CYS A 72 -2.16 -8.12 -18.11
C CYS A 72 -1.35 -9.38 -17.80
N GLY A 73 -0.92 -9.50 -16.56
CA GLY A 73 -0.59 -10.79 -15.99
C GLY A 73 -1.12 -10.97 -14.59
N TRP A 74 -1.08 -12.21 -14.14
CA TRP A 74 -1.84 -12.63 -12.96
C TRP A 74 -1.18 -13.81 -12.25
N LYS A 75 -1.58 -13.99 -10.99
CA LYS A 75 -1.33 -15.22 -10.25
C LYS A 75 -2.60 -15.62 -9.51
N ASN A 76 -3.01 -16.87 -9.72
CA ASN A 76 -4.00 -17.52 -8.87
C ASN A 76 -3.30 -18.07 -7.62
N SER A 77 -3.65 -17.56 -6.45
CA SER A 77 -3.42 -18.27 -5.19
C SER A 77 -4.78 -18.70 -4.64
N LYS A 78 -4.82 -19.80 -3.88
CA LYS A 78 -6.05 -20.25 -3.21
C LYS A 78 -6.68 -19.15 -2.34
N ASP A 79 -5.85 -18.24 -1.84
CA ASP A 79 -6.25 -17.26 -0.83
C ASP A 79 -6.33 -15.82 -1.37
N VAL A 80 -5.52 -15.43 -2.37
CA VAL A 80 -5.50 -14.06 -2.94
C VAL A 80 -5.45 -14.09 -4.45
N HIS A 81 -6.26 -13.23 -5.07
CA HIS A 81 -6.15 -12.91 -6.49
C HIS A 81 -5.34 -11.66 -6.69
N PHE A 82 -4.28 -11.79 -7.49
CA PHE A 82 -3.36 -10.72 -7.82
C PHE A 82 -3.32 -10.52 -9.32
N TYR A 83 -3.57 -9.29 -9.73
CA TYR A 83 -3.41 -8.82 -11.10
C TYR A 83 -2.37 -7.73 -11.15
N ARG A 84 -1.49 -7.81 -12.15
CA ARG A 84 -0.55 -6.74 -12.47
C ARG A 84 -0.74 -6.34 -13.93
N PHE A 85 -0.90 -5.04 -14.12
CA PHE A 85 -1.01 -4.40 -15.41
C PHE A 85 0.23 -3.53 -15.64
N THR A 86 0.95 -3.75 -16.75
CA THR A 86 2.20 -3.04 -17.08
C THR A 86 2.21 -2.55 -18.52
N ASP A 87 3.24 -1.79 -18.87
CA ASP A 87 3.54 -1.32 -20.23
C ASP A 87 2.37 -0.58 -20.93
N PRO A 88 1.72 0.42 -20.29
CA PRO A 88 0.67 1.17 -20.95
C PRO A 88 1.23 2.16 -21.98
N VAL A 89 0.32 2.76 -22.74
CA VAL A 89 0.61 3.95 -23.55
C VAL A 89 0.90 5.18 -22.65
N PRO A 90 1.60 6.21 -23.15
CA PRO A 90 1.87 7.43 -22.38
C PRO A 90 0.59 8.10 -21.84
N GLY A 91 0.65 8.67 -20.63
CA GLY A 91 -0.48 9.32 -19.96
C GLY A 91 -1.21 8.44 -18.93
N TYR A 92 -0.76 7.20 -18.76
CA TYR A 92 -1.30 6.22 -17.80
C TYR A 92 -0.25 5.82 -16.74
N PRO A 93 -0.68 5.39 -15.54
CA PRO A 93 0.22 4.85 -14.52
C PRO A 93 1.03 3.67 -15.05
N VAL A 94 2.35 3.69 -14.90
CA VAL A 94 3.27 2.72 -15.53
C VAL A 94 2.96 1.28 -15.10
N GLN A 95 2.48 1.11 -13.87
CA GLN A 95 2.06 -0.16 -13.33
C GLN A 95 0.83 0.00 -12.44
N ILE A 96 -0.12 -0.93 -12.55
CA ILE A 96 -1.24 -1.07 -11.61
C ILE A 96 -1.20 -2.48 -11.03
N GLU A 97 -1.14 -2.56 -9.72
CA GLU A 97 -1.23 -3.79 -8.95
C GLU A 97 -2.54 -3.82 -8.19
N LEU A 98 -3.30 -4.89 -8.41
CA LEU A 98 -4.65 -5.03 -7.90
C LEU A 98 -4.74 -6.29 -7.05
N PHE A 99 -5.17 -6.09 -5.81
CA PHE A 99 -5.33 -7.12 -4.79
C PHE A 99 -6.80 -7.37 -4.48
N SER A 100 -7.22 -8.63 -4.45
CA SER A 100 -8.56 -9.04 -4.04
C SER A 100 -8.51 -10.22 -3.07
N ARG A 101 -9.29 -10.15 -1.99
CA ARG A 101 -9.52 -11.25 -1.03
C ARG A 101 -10.52 -12.29 -1.54
N PHE A 102 -11.23 -12.01 -2.64
CA PHE A 102 -12.25 -12.92 -3.16
C PHE A 102 -11.66 -13.81 -4.25
N PRO A 103 -11.56 -15.13 -4.03
CA PRO A 103 -10.94 -16.04 -4.99
C PRO A 103 -11.75 -16.27 -6.27
N ASP A 104 -13.05 -15.98 -6.25
CA ASP A 104 -13.89 -16.06 -7.45
C ASP A 104 -13.81 -14.80 -8.32
N TYR A 105 -12.90 -13.87 -7.99
CA TYR A 105 -12.61 -12.69 -8.78
C TYR A 105 -11.87 -13.09 -10.07
N HIS A 106 -12.63 -13.54 -11.06
CA HIS A 106 -12.12 -13.79 -12.40
C HIS A 106 -12.34 -12.54 -13.25
N LEU A 107 -11.37 -11.64 -13.19
CA LEU A 107 -11.13 -10.68 -14.28
C LEU A 107 -10.77 -11.51 -15.53
N ARG A 108 -11.78 -11.87 -16.33
CA ARG A 108 -11.57 -12.55 -17.61
C ARG A 108 -11.16 -11.53 -18.67
N THR A 109 -9.98 -11.72 -19.24
CA THR A 109 -9.47 -10.95 -20.38
C THR A 109 -9.80 -11.70 -21.67
N ASP A 110 -10.17 -10.97 -22.73
CA ASP A 110 -10.27 -11.55 -24.08
C ASP A 110 -8.88 -11.80 -24.71
N SER A 111 -7.87 -11.10 -24.20
CA SER A 111 -6.46 -11.18 -24.58
C SER A 111 -5.70 -12.10 -23.63
N GLY A 112 -5.02 -13.11 -24.17
CA GLY A 112 -4.34 -14.18 -23.42
C GLY A 112 -3.49 -13.67 -22.25
N ILE A 113 -3.56 -14.39 -21.12
CA ILE A 113 -2.97 -13.97 -19.86
C ILE A 113 -1.50 -14.36 -19.76
N ILE A 114 -0.63 -13.43 -19.37
CA ILE A 114 0.81 -13.65 -19.27
C ILE A 114 1.21 -13.96 -17.81
N PRO A 115 1.97 -15.02 -17.51
CA PRO A 115 2.53 -15.25 -16.18
C PRO A 115 3.56 -14.16 -15.82
N ILE A 116 3.49 -13.61 -14.60
CA ILE A 116 4.38 -12.54 -14.14
C ILE A 116 5.28 -13.01 -12.99
N HIS A 117 6.53 -12.52 -12.97
CA HIS A 117 7.44 -12.66 -11.83
C HIS A 117 7.04 -11.68 -10.71
N ILE A 118 6.80 -12.19 -9.52
CA ILE A 118 6.30 -11.41 -8.37
C ILE A 118 7.48 -10.96 -7.51
N ASN A 119 7.50 -9.67 -7.16
CA ASN A 119 8.49 -9.12 -6.24
C ASN A 119 8.13 -9.51 -4.79
N ASP A 120 9.13 -9.64 -3.93
CA ASP A 120 9.02 -10.07 -2.53
C ASP A 120 8.12 -9.17 -1.67
N ASP A 121 8.06 -7.88 -2.00
CA ASP A 121 7.18 -6.89 -1.38
C ASP A 121 5.69 -7.22 -1.52
N ILE A 122 5.32 -7.80 -2.66
CA ILE A 122 3.94 -8.10 -3.02
C ILE A 122 3.47 -9.36 -2.32
N SER A 123 4.39 -10.31 -2.13
CA SER A 123 4.14 -11.48 -1.29
C SER A 123 3.85 -11.06 0.16
N SER A 124 4.53 -10.02 0.65
CA SER A 124 4.31 -9.50 2.01
C SER A 124 2.97 -8.77 2.08
N LEU A 125 2.68 -7.87 1.14
CA LEU A 125 1.44 -7.10 1.13
C LEU A 125 0.18 -7.98 0.96
N SER A 126 0.23 -8.97 0.08
CA SER A 126 -0.86 -9.93 -0.08
C SER A 126 -1.12 -10.74 1.20
N ALA A 127 -0.07 -11.18 1.90
CA ALA A 127 -0.19 -11.87 3.18
C ALA A 127 -0.80 -10.99 4.29
N ILE A 128 -0.43 -9.70 4.32
CA ILE A 128 -1.01 -8.72 5.23
C ILE A 128 -2.51 -8.56 4.99
N LEU A 129 -2.91 -8.43 3.73
CA LEU A 129 -4.32 -8.21 3.34
C LEU A 129 -5.21 -9.44 3.53
N LEU A 130 -4.64 -10.64 3.62
CA LEU A 130 -5.39 -11.84 3.98
C LEU A 130 -5.84 -11.87 5.44
N ASN A 131 -5.14 -11.16 6.31
CA ASN A 131 -5.48 -11.13 7.73
C ASN A 131 -6.69 -10.21 7.99
N ASP A 132 -7.66 -10.72 8.75
CA ASP A 132 -8.90 -9.99 9.04
C ASP A 132 -8.69 -8.72 9.85
N ASP A 133 -7.72 -8.71 10.78
CA ASP A 133 -7.42 -7.51 11.58
C ASP A 133 -6.87 -6.41 10.69
N PHE A 134 -5.91 -6.72 9.81
CA PHE A 134 -5.36 -5.76 8.85
C PHE A 134 -6.37 -5.30 7.81
N TYR A 135 -7.24 -6.19 7.33
CA TYR A 135 -8.32 -5.81 6.42
C TYR A 135 -9.31 -4.87 7.11
N GLY A 136 -9.82 -5.23 8.29
CA GLY A 136 -10.72 -4.38 9.07
C GLY A 136 -10.08 -3.04 9.46
N PHE A 137 -8.78 -3.03 9.73
CA PHE A 137 -8.00 -1.82 9.98
C PHE A 137 -7.91 -0.94 8.74
N MET A 138 -7.62 -1.51 7.56
CA MET A 138 -7.62 -0.77 6.29
C MET A 138 -8.98 -0.13 6.00
N MET A 139 -10.07 -0.86 6.22
CA MET A 139 -11.43 -0.35 5.99
C MET A 139 -11.74 0.90 6.82
N GLN A 140 -11.22 0.98 8.05
CA GLN A 140 -11.41 2.12 8.95
C GLN A 140 -10.59 3.35 8.54
N GLY A 141 -9.44 3.14 7.90
CA GLY A 141 -8.49 4.20 7.58
C GLY A 141 -8.64 4.84 6.20
N ARG A 142 -9.69 4.53 5.45
CA ARG A 142 -9.86 5.06 4.10
C ARG A 142 -10.32 6.50 4.14
N ARG A 143 -9.76 7.31 3.25
CA ARG A 143 -10.23 8.67 2.97
C ARG A 143 -10.23 8.95 1.48
N ASN A 144 -11.06 9.90 1.06
CA ASN A 144 -11.10 10.35 -0.32
C ASN A 144 -10.29 11.64 -0.45
N ILE A 145 -9.26 11.65 -1.30
CA ILE A 145 -8.46 12.82 -1.63
C ILE A 145 -8.61 13.05 -3.13
N ASP A 146 -9.19 14.18 -3.51
CA ASP A 146 -9.41 14.57 -4.91
C ASP A 146 -10.03 13.47 -5.79
N GLY A 147 -10.99 12.71 -5.26
CA GLY A 147 -11.66 11.63 -5.99
C GLY A 147 -10.93 10.28 -5.96
N ILE A 148 -9.82 10.17 -5.23
CA ILE A 148 -9.08 8.92 -5.04
C ILE A 148 -9.30 8.42 -3.61
N SER A 149 -9.83 7.21 -3.47
CA SER A 149 -9.83 6.51 -2.20
C SER A 149 -8.43 6.01 -1.86
N VAL A 150 -7.90 6.45 -0.73
CA VAL A 150 -6.54 6.20 -0.26
C VAL A 150 -6.56 5.81 1.21
N LEU A 151 -5.64 4.93 1.61
CA LEU A 151 -5.44 4.61 3.03
C LEU A 151 -4.65 5.73 3.69
N ASP A 152 -5.15 6.28 4.79
CA ASP A 152 -4.52 7.41 5.48
C ASP A 152 -3.17 7.05 6.13
N ALA A 153 -2.36 8.06 6.46
CA ALA A 153 -0.99 7.90 6.95
C ALA A 153 -0.90 7.06 8.23
N SER A 154 -1.76 7.34 9.22
CA SER A 154 -1.86 6.60 10.47
C SER A 154 -2.32 5.14 10.28
N TYR A 155 -2.92 4.81 9.14
CA TYR A 155 -3.31 3.45 8.82
C TYR A 155 -2.34 2.76 7.87
N LEU A 156 -1.55 3.49 7.07
CA LEU A 156 -0.46 2.93 6.26
C LEU A 156 0.75 2.52 7.10
N ILE A 157 1.03 3.24 8.19
CA ILE A 157 2.19 2.98 9.04
C ILE A 157 2.27 1.51 9.50
N PRO A 158 1.19 0.89 10.05
CA PRO A 158 1.25 -0.51 10.47
C PRO A 158 1.46 -1.50 9.32
N PHE A 159 0.99 -1.19 8.10
CA PHE A 159 1.27 -2.00 6.91
C PHE A 159 2.77 -1.97 6.57
N LYS A 160 3.41 -0.80 6.67
CA LYS A 160 4.86 -0.65 6.44
C LYS A 160 5.68 -1.35 7.53
N MET A 161 5.26 -1.23 8.78
CA MET A 161 5.88 -1.94 9.91
C MET A 161 5.84 -3.44 9.68
N ARG A 162 4.67 -3.98 9.29
CA ARG A 162 4.50 -5.40 9.06
C ARG A 162 5.31 -5.91 7.86
N ALA A 163 5.30 -5.19 6.75
CA ALA A 163 6.12 -5.53 5.58
C ALA A 163 7.62 -5.56 5.93
N TRP A 164 8.08 -4.60 6.76
CA TRP A 164 9.46 -4.60 7.24
C TRP A 164 9.78 -5.79 8.14
N ILE A 165 8.89 -6.16 9.06
CA ILE A 165 9.04 -7.36 9.92
C ILE A 165 9.15 -8.61 9.06
N ASP A 166 8.23 -8.79 8.11
CA ASP A 166 8.19 -9.99 7.25
C ASP A 166 9.49 -10.11 6.43
N LEU A 167 9.97 -9.01 5.82
CA LEU A 167 11.25 -9.01 5.09
C LEU A 167 12.46 -9.24 6.00
N SER A 168 12.43 -8.70 7.22
CA SER A 168 13.52 -8.90 8.20
C SER A 168 13.61 -10.34 8.65
N ASP A 169 12.46 -10.98 8.91
CA ASP A 169 12.39 -12.39 9.29
C ASP A 169 12.83 -13.31 8.16
N ARG A 170 12.46 -13.01 6.91
CA ARG A 170 12.94 -13.72 5.72
C ARG A 170 14.46 -13.62 5.57
N LYS A 171 15.01 -12.41 5.74
CA LYS A 171 16.46 -12.18 5.71
C LYS A 171 17.17 -12.97 6.80
N ALA A 172 16.63 -13.00 8.02
CA ALA A 172 17.19 -13.76 9.14
C ALA A 172 17.19 -15.29 8.89
N ARG A 173 16.22 -15.81 8.11
CA ARG A 173 16.19 -17.21 7.66
C ARG A 173 17.11 -17.51 6.48
N GLY A 174 17.88 -16.53 5.99
CA GLY A 174 18.78 -16.69 4.86
C GLY A 174 18.08 -16.68 3.49
N GLU A 175 16.81 -16.25 3.43
CA GLU A 175 16.13 -16.05 2.15
C GLU A 175 16.68 -14.81 1.43
N HIS A 176 16.61 -14.81 0.10
CA HIS A 176 16.92 -13.61 -0.67
C HIS A 176 15.85 -12.54 -0.38
N VAL A 177 16.32 -11.33 -0.06
CA VAL A 177 15.48 -10.17 0.24
C VAL A 177 16.08 -8.95 -0.45
N ASN A 178 15.23 -8.17 -1.11
CA ASN A 178 15.63 -6.89 -1.69
C ASN A 178 15.91 -5.86 -0.57
N GLU A 179 17.18 -5.53 -0.35
CA GLU A 179 17.57 -4.59 0.71
C GLU A 179 17.00 -3.18 0.51
N LYS A 180 16.75 -2.77 -0.74
CA LYS A 180 16.13 -1.49 -1.05
C LYS A 180 14.71 -1.44 -0.50
N ASP A 181 13.97 -2.53 -0.67
CA ASP A 181 12.59 -2.65 -0.23
C ASP A 181 12.50 -2.72 1.31
N LEU A 182 13.40 -3.48 1.95
CA LEU A 182 13.52 -3.50 3.41
C LEU A 182 13.80 -2.11 3.99
N LYS A 183 14.78 -1.36 3.43
CA LYS A 183 15.07 0.01 3.87
C LYS A 183 13.88 0.95 3.62
N LYS A 184 13.24 0.82 2.46
CA LYS A 184 12.10 1.63 2.04
C LYS A 184 10.92 1.51 3.02
N HIS A 185 10.50 0.30 3.37
CA HIS A 185 9.40 0.13 4.34
C HIS A 185 9.76 0.67 5.72
N LYS A 186 10.99 0.44 6.19
CA LYS A 186 11.49 0.99 7.47
C LYS A 186 11.38 2.52 7.50
N TYR A 187 11.89 3.21 6.48
CA TYR A 187 11.92 4.67 6.45
C TYR A 187 10.59 5.31 6.09
N ASP A 188 9.74 4.64 5.30
CA ASP A 188 8.39 5.10 4.98
C ASP A 188 7.54 5.22 6.26
N VAL A 189 7.76 4.39 7.30
CA VAL A 189 7.12 4.55 8.63
C VAL A 189 7.38 5.94 9.21
N PHE A 190 8.65 6.35 9.25
CA PHE A 190 9.05 7.63 9.86
C PHE A 190 8.66 8.83 9.02
N ARG A 191 8.65 8.69 7.70
CA ARG A 191 8.18 9.74 6.78
C ARG A 191 6.68 9.99 6.94
N LEU A 192 5.88 8.92 7.02
CA LEU A 192 4.44 9.04 7.23
C LEU A 192 4.10 9.67 8.58
N LEU A 193 4.91 9.47 9.62
CA LEU A 193 4.70 10.11 10.92
C LEU A 193 4.77 11.64 10.88
N GLU A 194 5.49 12.25 9.93
CA GLU A 194 5.57 13.70 9.80
C GLU A 194 4.23 14.35 9.45
N ILE A 195 3.34 13.59 8.81
CA ILE A 195 2.03 14.06 8.35
C ILE A 195 0.87 13.51 9.20
N VAL A 196 1.17 12.76 10.27
CA VAL A 196 0.17 12.31 11.25
C VAL A 196 -0.18 13.48 12.17
N THR A 197 -1.47 13.64 12.47
CA THR A 197 -1.92 14.72 13.37
C THR A 197 -1.44 14.45 14.81
N PRO A 198 -0.84 15.42 15.52
CA PRO A 198 -0.25 15.18 16.84
C PRO A 198 -1.19 14.60 17.91
N ASP A 199 -2.48 14.95 17.85
CA ASP A 199 -3.51 14.51 18.80
C ASP A 199 -4.32 13.29 18.28
N GLU A 200 -3.93 12.72 17.15
CA GLU A 200 -4.60 11.55 16.59
C GLU A 200 -4.35 10.31 17.45
N THR A 201 -5.41 9.52 17.61
CA THR A 201 -5.32 8.20 18.24
C THR A 201 -6.06 7.19 17.38
N VAL A 202 -5.43 6.05 17.13
CA VAL A 202 -5.93 5.01 16.26
C VAL A 202 -6.03 3.71 17.04
N LYS A 203 -7.24 3.16 17.08
CA LYS A 203 -7.51 1.89 17.76
C LYS A 203 -6.89 0.74 16.96
N VAL A 204 -6.06 -0.05 17.62
CA VAL A 204 -5.41 -1.24 17.04
C VAL A 204 -5.74 -2.49 17.85
N ILE A 205 -5.98 -3.59 17.14
CA ILE A 205 -6.30 -4.89 17.74
C ILE A 205 -5.56 -6.02 17.01
N GLY A 206 -5.51 -7.19 17.64
CA GLY A 206 -4.99 -8.42 17.05
C GLY A 206 -3.63 -8.25 16.40
N MET A 207 -3.50 -8.78 15.17
CA MET A 207 -2.23 -8.83 14.44
C MET A 207 -1.68 -7.44 14.11
N VAL A 208 -2.52 -6.40 13.98
CA VAL A 208 -2.07 -5.02 13.76
C VAL A 208 -1.31 -4.52 14.98
N LYS A 209 -1.90 -4.68 16.17
CA LYS A 209 -1.27 -4.31 17.45
C LYS A 209 0.03 -5.08 17.67
N ASP A 210 0.02 -6.39 17.43
CA ASP A 210 1.20 -7.24 17.62
C ASP A 210 2.34 -6.82 16.69
N SER A 211 2.02 -6.44 15.45
CA SER A 211 3.00 -5.97 14.47
C SER A 211 3.61 -4.62 14.88
N ILE A 212 2.82 -3.71 15.45
CA ILE A 212 3.32 -2.42 15.96
C ILE A 212 4.27 -2.65 17.14
N ASN A 213 3.90 -3.50 18.10
CA ASN A 213 4.76 -3.82 19.24
C ASN A 213 6.07 -4.47 18.80
N ALA A 214 6.00 -5.48 17.92
CA ALA A 214 7.18 -6.14 17.38
C ALA A 214 8.09 -5.18 16.59
N PHE A 215 7.52 -4.20 15.88
CA PHE A 215 8.30 -3.16 15.23
C PHE A 215 9.00 -2.27 16.26
N LEU A 216 8.27 -1.78 17.27
CA LEU A 216 8.80 -0.92 18.32
C LEU A 216 9.92 -1.58 19.13
N ASP A 217 9.85 -2.88 19.36
CA ASP A 217 10.90 -3.64 20.05
C ASP A 217 12.16 -3.73 19.18
N ARG A 218 12.03 -4.15 17.93
CA ARG A 218 13.17 -4.34 17.03
C ARG A 218 13.83 -3.04 16.61
N ILE A 219 13.04 -1.98 16.42
CA ILE A 219 13.56 -0.71 15.93
C ILE A 219 14.43 0.00 16.97
N GLN A 220 14.33 -0.35 18.25
CA GLN A 220 15.20 0.15 19.32
C GLN A 220 16.66 -0.27 19.14
N GLU A 221 16.91 -1.43 18.54
CA GLU A 221 18.26 -1.94 18.29
C GLU A 221 18.86 -1.42 16.98
N GLU A 222 18.04 -0.85 16.11
CA GLU A 222 18.46 -0.36 14.79
C GLU A 222 19.08 1.05 14.85
N GLU A 223 20.15 1.27 14.09
CA GLU A 223 20.60 2.63 13.79
C GLU A 223 19.63 3.31 12.81
N LEU A 224 19.19 4.52 13.19
CA LEU A 224 18.25 5.33 12.42
C LEU A 224 18.80 6.74 12.23
N PRO A 225 19.60 6.97 11.17
CA PRO A 225 20.09 8.30 10.84
C PRO A 225 18.98 9.14 10.17
N LEU A 226 17.90 9.44 10.90
CA LEU A 226 16.70 10.12 10.39
C LEU A 226 17.03 11.49 9.79
N ALA A 227 17.99 12.22 10.39
CA ALA A 227 18.47 13.48 9.85
C ALA A 227 19.10 13.35 8.44
N GLN A 228 19.77 12.23 8.14
CA GLN A 228 20.39 12.01 6.81
C GLN A 228 19.34 11.76 5.71
N ILE A 229 18.12 11.39 6.09
CA ILE A 229 17.00 11.21 5.16
C ILE A 229 16.03 12.39 5.15
N GLY A 230 16.42 13.51 5.79
CA GLY A 230 15.67 14.78 5.77
C GLY A 230 14.67 14.97 6.90
N LEU A 231 14.60 14.06 7.87
CA LEU A 231 13.65 14.14 8.97
C LEU A 231 14.25 14.91 10.15
N SER A 232 13.48 15.86 10.69
CA SER A 232 13.92 16.67 11.85
C SER A 232 13.71 15.97 13.19
N ILE A 233 12.82 14.97 13.23
CA ILE A 233 12.52 14.19 14.42
C ILE A 233 13.61 13.15 14.69
N ASN A 234 13.98 12.97 15.96
CA ASN A 234 14.91 11.92 16.36
C ASN A 234 14.19 10.59 16.63
N LYS A 235 14.98 9.51 16.73
CA LYS A 235 14.46 8.14 16.93
C LYS A 235 13.52 8.02 18.14
N ASP A 236 13.93 8.53 19.29
CA ASP A 236 13.17 8.38 20.54
C ASP A 236 11.84 9.15 20.47
N GLN A 237 11.86 10.35 19.89
CA GLN A 237 10.67 11.14 19.63
C GLN A 237 9.71 10.42 18.67
N SER A 238 10.23 9.82 17.58
CA SER A 238 9.40 9.04 16.65
C SER A 238 8.78 7.81 17.32
N ILE A 239 9.55 7.09 18.14
CA ILE A 239 9.05 5.95 18.92
C ILE A 239 7.93 6.40 19.86
N GLN A 240 8.13 7.51 20.58
CA GLN A 240 7.12 8.05 21.49
C GLN A 240 5.86 8.49 20.74
N GLN A 241 6.00 9.08 19.55
CA GLN A 241 4.87 9.47 18.71
C GLN A 241 4.08 8.25 18.21
N ILE A 242 4.75 7.19 17.76
CA ILE A 242 4.10 5.91 17.38
C ILE A 242 3.34 5.34 18.58
N GLN A 243 3.99 5.30 19.76
CA GLN A 243 3.35 4.80 20.98
C GLN A 243 2.11 5.61 21.32
N ASN A 244 2.17 6.95 21.21
CA ASN A 244 1.05 7.85 21.46
C ASN A 244 -0.10 7.63 20.47
N LEU A 245 0.21 7.50 19.18
CA LEU A 245 -0.75 7.31 18.11
C LEU A 245 -1.56 6.02 18.27
N TYR A 246 -0.91 4.95 18.70
CA TYR A 246 -1.55 3.63 18.91
C TYR A 246 -1.73 3.29 20.38
N LYS A 247 -1.88 4.31 21.24
CA LYS A 247 -2.19 4.14 22.67
C LYS A 247 -3.46 3.32 22.84
N GLN A 248 -3.42 2.44 23.82
CA GLN A 248 -4.55 1.60 24.25
C GLN A 248 -5.21 2.20 25.47
#